data_AF-A0A498Q0J8-F1
#
_entry.id   AF-A0A498Q0J8-F1
#
_cell.length_a   1.000
_cell.length_b   1.000
_cell.length_c   1.000
_cell.angle_alpha   90.00
_cell.angle_beta   90.00
_cell.angle_gamma   90.00
#
_symmetry.space_group_name_H-M   'P 1'
#
loop_
_entity.id
_entity.type
_entity.pdbx_description
1 polymer ?
#
loop_
_entity_poly.entity_id
_entity_poly.type
_entity_poly.pdbx_seq_one_letter_code
_entity_poly.pdbx_strand_id
1 'polypeptide(L)'
;MSPIDNVWVDGSERGLGYAFGAVESYLSQHSDTYARRALLLPHGSVRNESYHQNYSANKNVGTARGKSPERGGPVLAVDPPLKLLEIGLRLADGQLFGVATVRPQEVIGWVAATKAVDLATGERHPGVPPQIEEALQDLYDAGYNGYARQRERFFAAKYFPPIDILIDAGYNVDFVKSYLVVLGKSSDSVERIDKLFVPPSQRPRATE
;
A
#
# COMPACT_ATOMS: atom_id res chain seq x y z
N MET A 1 -10.73 -8.25 -11.42
CA MET A 1 -11.19 -9.11 -10.31
C MET A 1 -10.35 -8.75 -9.09
N SER A 2 -10.95 -8.58 -7.92
CA SER A 2 -10.19 -8.34 -6.68
C SER A 2 -9.37 -9.59 -6.31
N PRO A 3 -8.18 -9.44 -5.71
CA PRO A 3 -7.40 -10.55 -5.15
C PRO A 3 -8.27 -11.48 -4.29
N ILE A 4 -8.05 -12.79 -4.42
CA ILE A 4 -8.80 -13.81 -3.68
C ILE A 4 -8.51 -13.72 -2.16
N ASP A 5 -7.31 -13.28 -1.78
CA ASP A 5 -6.98 -12.77 -0.44
C ASP A 5 -5.63 -12.02 -0.46
N ASN A 6 -5.59 -10.80 0.06
CA ASN A 6 -4.33 -10.10 0.31
C ASN A 6 -3.76 -10.56 1.65
N VAL A 7 -2.45 -10.70 1.74
CA VAL A 7 -1.79 -11.17 2.96
C VAL A 7 -0.64 -10.27 3.33
N TRP A 8 -0.29 -10.23 4.61
CA TRP A 8 0.89 -9.51 5.06
C TRP A 8 1.51 -10.12 6.30
N VAL A 9 2.75 -9.73 6.58
CA VAL A 9 3.42 -10.04 7.83
C VAL A 9 4.22 -8.84 8.30
N ASP A 10 4.01 -8.48 9.56
CA ASP A 10 4.88 -7.57 10.28
C ASP A 10 6.15 -8.29 10.76
N GLY A 11 7.28 -7.89 10.20
CA GLY A 11 8.62 -8.32 10.58
C GLY A 11 9.37 -7.34 11.47
N SER A 12 8.72 -6.30 12.01
CA SER A 12 9.37 -5.26 12.83
C SER A 12 10.15 -5.86 14.02
N GLU A 13 9.63 -6.91 14.66
CA GLU A 13 10.28 -7.60 15.78
C GLU A 13 11.12 -8.81 15.33
N ARG A 14 10.64 -9.58 14.34
CA ARG A 14 11.22 -10.88 13.94
C ARG A 14 12.14 -10.81 12.72
N GLY A 15 12.24 -9.64 12.11
CA GLY A 15 13.04 -9.36 10.92
C GLY A 15 12.34 -9.64 9.59
N LEU A 16 12.88 -9.03 8.54
CA LEU A 16 12.34 -9.13 7.18
C LEU A 16 12.39 -10.54 6.60
N GLY A 17 13.40 -11.35 6.95
CA GLY A 17 13.51 -12.74 6.49
C GLY A 17 12.37 -13.62 6.99
N TYR A 18 11.94 -13.43 8.24
CA TYR A 18 10.77 -14.10 8.80
C TYR A 18 9.49 -13.70 8.03
N ALA A 19 9.26 -12.40 7.87
CA ALA A 19 8.09 -11.88 7.18
C ALA A 19 8.02 -12.38 5.72
N PHE A 20 9.16 -12.35 5.03
CA PHE A 20 9.27 -12.86 3.66
C PHE A 20 8.93 -14.35 3.60
N GLY A 21 9.56 -15.18 4.44
CA GLY A 21 9.38 -16.64 4.39
C GLY A 21 7.94 -17.06 4.67
N ALA A 22 7.25 -16.36 5.58
CA ALA A 22 5.85 -16.59 5.86
C ALA A 22 4.95 -16.27 4.66
N VAL A 23 5.14 -15.11 4.03
CA VAL A 23 4.37 -14.72 2.83
C VAL A 23 4.67 -15.65 1.65
N GLU A 24 5.94 -15.94 1.38
CA GLU A 24 6.35 -16.85 0.29
C GLU A 24 5.71 -18.23 0.46
N SER A 25 5.80 -18.80 1.66
CA SER A 25 5.21 -20.10 1.99
C SER A 25 3.70 -20.09 1.70
N TYR A 26 2.99 -19.06 2.16
CA TYR A 26 1.56 -18.92 1.91
C TYR A 26 1.24 -18.87 0.42
N LEU A 27 1.94 -18.01 -0.35
CA LEU A 27 1.72 -17.88 -1.79
C LEU A 27 1.99 -19.20 -2.53
N SER A 28 3.01 -19.96 -2.12
CA SER A 28 3.34 -21.25 -2.74
C SER A 28 2.27 -22.32 -2.52
N GLN A 29 1.59 -22.29 -1.36
CA GLN A 29 0.61 -23.28 -0.97
C GLN A 29 -0.80 -22.95 -1.49
N HIS A 30 -1.09 -21.67 -1.73
CA HIS A 30 -2.44 -21.18 -2.03
C HIS A 30 -2.61 -20.62 -3.44
N SER A 31 -1.61 -20.80 -4.32
CA SER A 31 -1.65 -20.31 -5.70
C SER A 31 -1.34 -21.38 -6.73
N ASP A 32 -2.33 -21.74 -7.54
CA ASP A 32 -2.17 -22.67 -8.66
C ASP A 32 -1.21 -22.15 -9.75
N THR A 33 -1.05 -20.82 -9.81
CA THR A 33 -0.19 -20.11 -10.77
C THR A 33 1.17 -19.71 -10.18
N TYR A 34 1.63 -20.32 -9.08
CA TYR A 34 2.88 -19.95 -8.40
C TYR A 34 4.12 -20.02 -9.29
N ALA A 35 4.11 -20.84 -10.34
CA ALA A 35 5.15 -20.85 -11.36
C ALA A 35 5.37 -19.48 -12.02
N ARG A 36 4.34 -18.62 -12.08
CA ARG A 36 4.37 -17.26 -12.66
C ARG A 36 4.57 -16.15 -11.63
N ARG A 37 4.87 -16.49 -10.37
CA ARG A 37 5.02 -15.54 -9.25
C ARG A 37 5.91 -14.34 -9.58
N ALA A 38 5.57 -13.16 -9.07
CA ALA A 38 6.40 -11.97 -9.18
C ALA A 38 6.97 -11.56 -7.82
N LEU A 39 8.22 -11.10 -7.81
CA LEU A 39 8.85 -10.48 -6.64
C LEU A 39 9.08 -8.99 -6.90
N LEU A 40 8.61 -8.15 -6.00
CA LEU A 40 8.86 -6.71 -6.01
C LEU A 40 9.84 -6.34 -4.90
N LEU A 41 10.97 -5.77 -5.29
CA LEU A 41 12.04 -5.32 -4.39
C LEU A 41 12.12 -3.79 -4.35
N PRO A 42 12.36 -3.19 -3.17
CA PRO A 42 12.40 -1.74 -3.00
C PRO A 42 13.57 -1.12 -3.77
N HIS A 43 14.70 -1.85 -3.86
CA HIS A 43 15.87 -1.46 -4.63
C HIS A 43 16.58 -2.67 -5.26
N GLY A 44 17.34 -2.43 -6.33
CA GLY A 44 18.11 -3.47 -7.03
C GLY A 44 19.36 -3.95 -6.28
N SER A 45 19.77 -3.28 -5.21
CA SER A 45 20.92 -3.68 -4.37
C SER A 45 20.62 -4.90 -3.50
N VAL A 46 19.33 -5.26 -3.36
CA VAL A 46 18.83 -6.36 -2.53
C VAL A 46 18.94 -7.72 -3.25
N ARG A 47 19.60 -7.77 -4.42
CA ARG A 47 19.74 -8.97 -5.27
C ARG A 47 20.59 -10.10 -4.68
N ASN A 48 21.28 -9.87 -3.57
CA ASN A 48 22.12 -10.90 -2.94
C ASN A 48 21.46 -11.56 -1.72
N GLU A 49 20.25 -11.14 -1.38
CA GLU A 49 19.51 -11.71 -0.27
C GLU A 49 18.95 -13.09 -0.62
N SER A 50 18.79 -13.94 0.39
CA SER A 50 18.31 -15.32 0.23
C SER A 50 16.97 -15.39 -0.51
N TYR A 51 16.08 -14.43 -0.27
CA TYR A 51 14.79 -14.35 -0.95
C TYR A 51 14.87 -14.02 -2.44
N HIS A 52 15.90 -13.30 -2.90
CA HIS A 52 16.09 -13.06 -4.33
C HIS A 52 16.45 -14.37 -5.06
N GLN A 53 17.22 -15.26 -4.41
CA GLN A 53 17.62 -16.54 -5.01
C GLN A 53 16.40 -17.40 -5.34
N ASN A 54 15.40 -17.45 -4.45
CA ASN A 54 14.16 -18.22 -4.64
C ASN A 54 13.34 -17.77 -5.87
N TYR A 55 13.46 -16.51 -6.28
CA TYR A 55 12.76 -15.95 -7.44
C TYR A 55 13.65 -15.78 -8.67
N SER A 56 14.98 -15.86 -8.51
CA SER A 56 15.95 -15.70 -9.60
C SER A 56 15.74 -16.74 -10.73
N ALA A 57 15.38 -17.97 -10.39
CA ALA A 57 15.06 -19.03 -11.34
C ALA A 57 13.84 -18.69 -12.23
N ASN A 58 12.86 -17.97 -11.67
CA ASN A 58 11.66 -17.53 -12.40
C ASN A 58 11.90 -16.26 -13.24
N LYS A 59 12.99 -15.52 -12.98
CA LYS A 59 13.35 -14.25 -13.64
C LYS A 59 12.28 -13.15 -13.62
N ASN A 60 11.24 -13.31 -12.78
CA ASN A 60 10.11 -12.40 -12.68
C ASN A 60 10.24 -11.48 -11.45
N VAL A 61 11.31 -10.69 -11.44
CA VAL A 61 11.67 -9.79 -10.34
C VAL A 61 11.62 -8.36 -10.85
N GLY A 62 10.96 -7.47 -10.12
CA GLY A 62 10.81 -6.06 -10.44
C GLY A 62 11.21 -5.13 -9.30
N THR A 63 11.41 -3.87 -9.64
CA THR A 63 11.64 -2.78 -8.68
C THR A 63 10.85 -1.55 -9.10
N ALA A 64 10.71 -0.57 -8.21
CA ALA A 64 9.92 0.65 -8.48
C ALA A 64 10.40 1.46 -9.71
N ARG A 65 11.69 1.34 -10.07
CA ARG A 65 12.32 2.05 -11.20
C ARG A 65 12.92 1.10 -12.25
N GLY A 66 12.65 -0.20 -12.15
CA GLY A 66 13.32 -1.24 -12.92
C GLY A 66 12.43 -1.92 -13.95
N LYS A 67 12.81 -3.15 -14.32
CA LYS A 67 12.02 -4.00 -15.20
C LYS A 67 10.64 -4.23 -14.60
N SER A 68 9.61 -4.08 -15.41
CA SER A 68 8.25 -4.47 -15.03
C SER A 68 8.14 -6.00 -15.06
N PRO A 69 7.75 -6.65 -13.95
CA PRO A 69 7.45 -8.07 -13.92
C PRO A 69 6.30 -8.42 -14.87
N GLU A 70 6.28 -9.66 -15.32
CA GLU A 70 5.16 -10.26 -16.03
C GLU A 70 4.00 -10.52 -15.07
N ARG A 71 2.77 -10.30 -15.56
CA ARG A 71 1.52 -10.57 -14.84
C ARG A 71 1.15 -12.05 -14.89
N GLY A 72 0.17 -12.43 -14.06
CA GLY A 72 -0.55 -13.71 -14.17
C GLY A 72 -0.14 -14.76 -13.13
N GLY A 73 0.47 -14.32 -12.04
CA GLY A 73 0.77 -15.15 -10.86
C GLY A 73 0.69 -14.32 -9.58
N PRO A 74 0.89 -14.96 -8.42
CA PRO A 74 0.86 -14.26 -7.14
C PRO A 74 2.05 -13.30 -7.02
N VAL A 75 1.86 -12.21 -6.29
CA VAL A 75 2.87 -11.16 -6.13
C VAL A 75 3.32 -11.10 -4.68
N LEU A 76 4.63 -11.01 -4.45
CA LEU A 76 5.21 -10.71 -3.15
C LEU A 76 5.95 -9.38 -3.25
N ALA A 77 5.61 -8.41 -2.40
CA ALA A 77 6.37 -7.17 -2.25
C ALA A 77 7.12 -7.14 -0.92
N VAL A 78 8.42 -6.85 -1.00
CA VAL A 78 9.33 -6.79 0.14
C VAL A 78 9.52 -5.34 0.54
N ASP A 79 9.24 -5.05 1.80
CA ASP A 79 9.41 -3.75 2.45
C ASP A 79 8.98 -2.57 1.55
N PRO A 80 7.74 -2.62 1.01
CA PRO A 80 7.40 -1.84 -0.17
C PRO A 80 7.15 -0.36 0.15
N PRO A 81 7.77 0.58 -0.59
CA PRO A 81 7.24 1.94 -0.67
C PRO A 81 5.89 1.94 -1.42
N LEU A 82 5.15 3.05 -1.33
CA LEU A 82 3.85 3.24 -1.99
C LEU A 82 3.83 2.84 -3.47
N LYS A 83 4.91 3.14 -4.21
CA LYS A 83 5.00 2.77 -5.64
C LYS A 83 4.95 1.26 -5.86
N LEU A 84 5.54 0.47 -4.97
CA LEU A 84 5.51 -0.99 -5.07
C LEU A 84 4.16 -1.56 -4.64
N LEU A 85 3.45 -0.93 -3.71
CA LEU A 85 2.05 -1.30 -3.41
C LEU A 85 1.18 -1.09 -4.65
N GLU A 86 1.31 0.07 -5.32
CA GLU A 86 0.59 0.39 -6.56
C GLU A 86 0.89 -0.62 -7.68
N ILE A 87 2.18 -0.94 -7.88
CA ILE A 87 2.60 -1.94 -8.87
C ILE A 87 2.08 -3.33 -8.50
N GLY A 88 2.16 -3.73 -7.23
CA GLY A 88 1.76 -5.04 -6.75
C GLY A 88 0.27 -5.30 -6.94
N LEU A 89 -0.59 -4.34 -6.56
CA LEU A 89 -2.03 -4.40 -6.81
C LEU A 89 -2.36 -4.62 -8.29
N ARG A 90 -1.64 -3.92 -9.16
CA ARG A 90 -1.84 -4.00 -10.62
C ARG A 90 -1.33 -5.31 -11.22
N LEU A 91 -0.24 -5.86 -10.69
CA LEU A 91 0.37 -7.09 -11.16
C LEU A 91 -0.41 -8.33 -10.71
N ALA A 92 -0.93 -8.30 -9.48
CA ALA A 92 -1.66 -9.41 -8.91
C ALA A 92 -2.94 -9.70 -9.70
N ASP A 93 -3.67 -8.69 -10.17
CA ASP A 93 -4.78 -8.84 -11.14
C ASP A 93 -5.70 -10.04 -10.88
N GLY A 94 -6.30 -10.09 -9.69
CA GLY A 94 -7.16 -11.20 -9.24
C GLY A 94 -6.42 -12.41 -8.65
N GLN A 95 -5.09 -12.38 -8.57
CA GLN A 95 -4.24 -13.34 -7.85
C GLN A 95 -3.92 -12.82 -6.43
N LEU A 96 -3.27 -13.65 -5.62
CA LEU A 96 -2.79 -13.27 -4.28
C LEU A 96 -1.74 -12.16 -4.36
N PHE A 97 -1.84 -11.18 -3.45
CA PHE A 97 -0.80 -10.18 -3.23
C PHE A 97 -0.37 -10.18 -1.76
N GLY A 98 0.90 -10.48 -1.54
CA GLY A 98 1.54 -10.56 -0.23
C GLY A 98 2.53 -9.42 0.03
N VAL A 99 2.51 -8.88 1.25
CA VAL A 99 3.44 -7.84 1.70
C VAL A 99 4.23 -8.32 2.91
N ALA A 100 5.56 -8.36 2.78
CA ALA A 100 6.47 -8.59 3.91
C ALA A 100 7.15 -7.27 4.25
N THR A 101 7.04 -6.76 5.47
CA THR A 101 7.59 -5.44 5.83
C THR A 101 8.25 -5.45 7.21
N VAL A 102 9.21 -4.54 7.43
CA VAL A 102 9.68 -4.18 8.79
C VAL A 102 9.20 -2.78 9.20
N ARG A 103 8.43 -2.13 8.33
CA ARG A 103 7.83 -0.80 8.50
C ARG A 103 6.30 -0.92 8.38
N PRO A 104 5.61 -1.53 9.36
CA PRO A 104 4.17 -1.76 9.29
C PRO A 104 3.37 -0.46 9.11
N GLN A 105 3.83 0.65 9.69
CA GLN A 105 3.19 1.96 9.57
C GLN A 105 3.08 2.49 8.13
N GLU A 106 3.95 2.05 7.21
CA GLU A 106 3.94 2.49 5.81
C GLU A 106 2.92 1.72 4.96
N VAL A 107 2.42 0.58 5.45
CA VAL A 107 1.54 -0.33 4.70
C VAL A 107 0.20 -0.56 5.39
N ILE A 108 0.02 -0.13 6.64
CA ILE A 108 -1.18 -0.45 7.43
C ILE A 108 -2.49 0.09 6.82
N GLY A 109 -2.45 1.21 6.10
CA GLY A 109 -3.61 1.70 5.36
C GLY A 109 -3.96 0.80 4.18
N TRP A 110 -2.95 0.23 3.50
CA TRP A 110 -3.17 -0.80 2.49
C TRP A 110 -3.75 -2.08 3.11
N VAL A 111 -3.23 -2.52 4.27
CA VAL A 111 -3.75 -3.69 5.00
C VAL A 111 -5.22 -3.51 5.34
N ALA A 112 -5.60 -2.33 5.85
CA ALA A 112 -6.98 -2.02 6.20
C ALA A 112 -7.89 -1.98 4.97
N ALA A 113 -7.51 -1.25 3.91
CA ALA A 113 -8.30 -1.11 2.69
C ALA A 113 -8.52 -2.45 1.97
N THR A 114 -7.52 -3.33 2.00
CA THR A 114 -7.60 -4.64 1.36
C THR A 114 -8.16 -5.73 2.25
N LYS A 115 -8.42 -5.43 3.53
CA LYS A 115 -8.75 -6.41 4.58
C LYS A 115 -7.79 -7.59 4.54
N ALA A 116 -6.49 -7.30 4.48
CA ALA A 116 -5.46 -8.32 4.36
C ALA A 116 -5.42 -9.22 5.60
N VAL A 117 -5.06 -10.49 5.39
CA VAL A 117 -4.83 -11.46 6.47
C VAL A 117 -3.40 -11.29 6.98
N ASP A 118 -3.26 -11.08 8.29
CA ASP A 118 -1.97 -11.14 8.96
C ASP A 118 -1.56 -12.60 9.13
N LEU A 119 -0.50 -13.05 8.47
CA LEU A 119 -0.08 -14.45 8.55
C LEU A 119 0.63 -14.79 9.87
N ALA A 120 1.02 -13.79 10.68
CA ALA A 120 1.56 -14.05 12.01
C ALA A 120 0.47 -14.44 13.02
N THR A 121 -0.74 -13.90 12.85
CA THR A 121 -1.88 -14.13 13.76
C THR A 121 -2.98 -15.00 13.13
N GLY A 122 -3.03 -15.08 11.80
CA GLY A 122 -4.12 -15.70 11.04
C GLY A 122 -5.37 -14.82 10.94
N GLU A 123 -5.34 -13.61 11.50
CA GLU A 123 -6.51 -12.73 11.59
C GLU A 123 -6.63 -11.82 10.37
N ARG A 124 -7.88 -11.58 9.95
CA ARG A 124 -8.18 -10.61 8.90
C ARG A 124 -8.32 -9.23 9.51
N HIS A 125 -7.70 -8.22 8.90
CA HIS A 125 -7.91 -6.84 9.33
C HIS A 125 -9.39 -6.45 9.19
N PRO A 126 -10.03 -5.86 10.21
CA PRO A 126 -11.47 -5.54 10.19
C PRO A 126 -11.85 -4.40 9.21
N GLY A 127 -10.90 -3.88 8.43
CA GLY A 127 -11.02 -2.60 7.73
C GLY A 127 -10.99 -1.40 8.68
N VAL A 128 -11.65 -0.32 8.28
CA VAL A 128 -11.85 0.89 9.10
C VAL A 128 -13.34 1.06 9.42
N PRO A 129 -13.70 1.84 10.46
CA PRO A 129 -15.10 2.17 10.71
C PRO A 129 -15.76 2.87 9.51
N PRO A 130 -17.09 2.73 9.29
CA PRO A 130 -17.77 3.28 8.10
C PRO A 130 -17.56 4.78 7.88
N GLN A 131 -17.56 5.58 8.95
CA GLN A 131 -17.31 7.03 8.88
C GLN A 131 -15.90 7.36 8.36
N ILE A 132 -14.91 6.52 8.70
CA ILE A 132 -13.53 6.67 8.26
C ILE A 132 -13.39 6.22 6.81
N GLU A 133 -14.08 5.15 6.43
CA GLU A 133 -14.16 4.70 5.04
C GLU A 133 -14.74 5.79 4.13
N GLU A 134 -15.85 6.42 4.56
CA GLU A 134 -16.47 7.54 3.86
C GLU A 134 -15.50 8.73 3.75
N ALA A 135 -14.82 9.12 4.82
CA ALA A 135 -13.83 10.20 4.77
C ALA A 135 -12.66 9.91 3.81
N LEU A 136 -12.19 8.67 3.75
CA LEU A 136 -11.14 8.24 2.80
C LEU A 136 -11.64 8.28 1.36
N GLN A 137 -12.89 7.88 1.13
CA GLN A 137 -13.53 7.95 -0.19
C GLN A 137 -13.77 9.40 -0.63
N ASP A 138 -14.26 10.26 0.25
CA ASP A 138 -14.42 11.69 -0.01
C ASP A 138 -13.09 12.36 -0.34
N LEU A 139 -12.02 12.01 0.39
CA LEU A 139 -10.68 12.51 0.10
C LEU A 139 -10.14 12.01 -1.25
N TYR A 140 -10.47 10.77 -1.62
CA TYR A 140 -10.19 10.24 -2.96
C TYR A 140 -10.93 11.05 -4.04
N ASP A 141 -12.23 11.25 -3.87
CA ASP A 141 -13.13 11.94 -4.81
C ASP A 141 -12.91 13.45 -4.87
N ALA A 142 -12.28 14.03 -3.85
CA ALA A 142 -11.85 15.42 -3.86
C ALA A 142 -10.85 15.75 -5.00
N GLY A 143 -10.30 14.73 -5.66
CA GLY A 143 -9.56 14.90 -6.91
C GLY A 143 -8.12 15.36 -6.71
N TYR A 144 -7.56 15.18 -5.50
CA TYR A 144 -6.14 15.46 -5.27
C TYR A 144 -5.28 14.63 -6.22
N ASN A 145 -4.40 15.31 -6.96
CA ASN A 145 -3.57 14.75 -8.02
C ASN A 145 -2.07 15.05 -7.80
N GLY A 146 -1.67 15.43 -6.57
CA GLY A 146 -0.30 15.82 -6.23
C GLY A 146 -0.05 17.33 -6.23
N TYR A 147 -0.99 18.13 -6.76
CA TYR A 147 -0.95 19.58 -6.67
C TYR A 147 -1.77 20.09 -5.49
N ALA A 148 -1.07 20.65 -4.51
CA ALA A 148 -1.66 21.16 -3.29
C ALA A 148 -2.33 22.53 -3.60
N ARG A 149 -3.63 22.50 -3.95
CA ARG A 149 -4.45 23.67 -4.27
C ARG A 149 -5.17 24.22 -3.04
N GLN A 150 -4.60 24.06 -1.84
CA GLN A 150 -5.27 24.40 -0.58
C GLN A 150 -5.57 25.88 -0.36
N ARG A 151 -5.04 26.77 -1.20
CA ARG A 151 -5.42 28.18 -1.20
C ARG A 151 -6.70 28.44 -1.99
N GLU A 152 -7.09 27.57 -2.90
CA GLU A 152 -8.31 27.74 -3.69
C GLU A 152 -9.52 27.27 -2.85
N ARG A 153 -10.46 28.17 -2.55
CA ARG A 153 -11.58 27.90 -1.64
C ARG A 153 -12.39 26.65 -2.01
N PHE A 154 -12.61 26.43 -3.30
CA PHE A 154 -13.31 25.25 -3.81
C PHE A 154 -12.61 23.94 -3.44
N PHE A 155 -11.28 23.87 -3.58
CA PHE A 155 -10.50 22.68 -3.26
C PHE A 155 -10.31 22.50 -1.76
N ALA A 156 -10.06 23.60 -1.03
CA ALA A 156 -9.98 23.57 0.43
C ALA A 156 -11.26 23.01 1.07
N ALA A 157 -12.43 23.41 0.57
CA ALA A 157 -13.73 22.91 1.04
C ALA A 157 -13.96 21.42 0.78
N LYS A 158 -13.24 20.82 -0.18
CA LYS A 158 -13.29 19.38 -0.47
C LYS A 158 -12.26 18.57 0.31
N TYR A 159 -11.04 19.10 0.47
CA TYR A 159 -9.95 18.37 1.13
C TYR A 159 -10.07 18.37 2.65
N PHE A 160 -10.38 19.51 3.24
CA PHE A 160 -10.20 19.67 4.68
C PHE A 160 -11.24 18.95 5.54
N PRO A 161 -12.55 18.90 5.20
CA PRO A 161 -13.51 18.15 6.00
C PRO A 161 -13.16 16.67 6.20
N PRO A 162 -12.84 15.87 5.15
CA PRO A 162 -12.42 14.48 5.37
C PRO A 162 -11.08 14.38 6.10
N ILE A 163 -10.14 15.31 5.89
CA ILE A 163 -8.87 15.35 6.62
C ILE A 163 -9.08 15.58 8.12
N ASP A 164 -10.00 16.47 8.50
CA ASP A 164 -10.33 16.74 9.90
C ASP A 164 -10.85 15.47 10.59
N ILE A 165 -11.79 14.75 9.94
CA ILE A 165 -12.31 13.48 10.45
C ILE A 165 -11.19 12.46 10.68
N LEU A 166 -10.25 12.36 9.74
CA LEU A 166 -9.14 11.41 9.81
C LEU A 166 -8.14 11.76 10.92
N ILE A 167 -7.79 13.05 11.07
CA ILE A 167 -6.90 13.53 12.13
C ILE A 167 -7.54 13.34 13.50
N ASP A 168 -8.81 13.72 13.67
CA ASP A 168 -9.53 13.62 14.94
C ASP A 168 -9.70 12.17 15.39
N ALA A 169 -9.81 11.23 14.44
CA ALA A 169 -9.83 9.79 14.69
C ALA A 169 -8.43 9.17 14.90
N GLY A 170 -7.36 9.97 14.84
CA GLY A 170 -5.98 9.53 15.13
C GLY A 170 -5.25 8.86 13.97
N TYR A 171 -5.76 8.95 12.73
CA TYR A 171 -5.08 8.41 11.56
C TYR A 171 -3.95 9.33 11.11
N ASN A 172 -2.79 8.74 10.81
CA ASN A 172 -1.64 9.47 10.29
C ASN A 172 -1.63 9.52 8.76
N VAL A 173 -0.75 10.36 8.22
CA VAL A 173 -0.66 10.57 6.76
C VAL A 173 -0.20 9.32 6.00
N ASP A 174 0.63 8.46 6.59
CA ASP A 174 1.14 7.26 5.91
C ASP A 174 0.06 6.18 5.77
N PHE A 175 -0.80 6.06 6.79
CA PHE A 175 -2.05 5.29 6.70
C PHE A 175 -2.89 5.78 5.53
N VAL A 176 -3.16 7.09 5.47
CA VAL A 176 -4.00 7.69 4.42
C VAL A 176 -3.39 7.47 3.03
N LYS A 177 -2.09 7.70 2.87
CA LYS A 177 -1.37 7.51 1.59
C LYS A 177 -1.51 6.07 1.09
N SER A 178 -1.22 5.08 1.94
CA SER A 178 -1.27 3.66 1.55
C SER A 178 -2.70 3.17 1.30
N TYR A 179 -3.70 3.70 2.03
CA TYR A 179 -5.11 3.42 1.78
C TYR A 179 -5.58 3.98 0.42
N LEU A 180 -5.24 5.25 0.12
CA LEU A 180 -5.64 5.91 -1.13
C LEU A 180 -5.05 5.22 -2.37
N VAL A 181 -3.89 4.58 -2.26
CA VAL A 181 -3.31 3.76 -3.34
C VAL A 181 -4.21 2.56 -3.66
N VAL A 182 -4.82 1.93 -2.66
CA VAL A 182 -5.78 0.82 -2.87
C VAL A 182 -7.06 1.30 -3.54
N LEU A 183 -7.55 2.49 -3.18
CA LEU A 183 -8.68 3.14 -3.88
C LEU A 183 -8.35 3.54 -5.33
N GLY A 184 -7.08 3.45 -5.74
CA GLY A 184 -6.64 3.64 -7.11
C GLY A 184 -5.98 5.00 -7.39
N LYS A 185 -5.60 5.77 -6.34
CA LYS A 185 -4.71 6.91 -6.57
C LYS A 185 -3.33 6.41 -6.97
N SER A 186 -2.69 7.14 -7.88
CA SER A 186 -1.27 6.92 -8.13
C SER A 186 -0.46 7.28 -6.88
N SER A 187 0.58 6.49 -6.59
CA SER A 187 1.52 6.77 -5.50
C SER A 187 2.13 8.17 -5.62
N ASP A 188 2.36 8.62 -6.86
CA ASP A 188 2.99 9.91 -7.16
C ASP A 188 2.04 11.07 -6.83
N SER A 189 0.73 10.86 -6.95
CA SER A 189 -0.28 11.84 -6.57
C SER A 189 -0.41 11.99 -5.06
N VAL A 190 -0.28 10.92 -4.28
CA VAL A 190 -0.46 10.97 -2.82
C VAL A 190 0.83 11.32 -2.06
N GLU A 191 1.99 11.32 -2.72
CA GLU A 191 3.30 11.59 -2.11
C GLU A 191 3.31 12.88 -1.29
N ARG A 192 2.66 13.94 -1.81
CA ARG A 192 2.64 15.30 -1.24
C ARG A 192 1.40 15.63 -0.40
N ILE A 193 0.58 14.64 -0.07
CA ILE A 193 -0.66 14.86 0.69
C ILE A 193 -0.38 15.36 2.12
N ASP A 194 0.82 15.16 2.65
CA ASP A 194 1.30 15.74 3.91
C ASP A 194 1.17 17.27 3.97
N LYS A 195 1.23 17.95 2.83
CA LYS A 195 1.01 19.40 2.74
C LYS A 195 -0.44 19.82 2.98
N LEU A 196 -1.37 18.88 2.82
CA LEU A 196 -2.81 19.06 3.05
C LEU A 196 -3.23 18.48 4.40
N PHE A 197 -2.60 17.37 4.80
CA PHE A 197 -2.90 16.62 6.01
C PHE A 197 -2.34 17.30 7.26
N VAL A 198 -2.87 18.49 7.53
CA VAL A 198 -2.47 19.36 8.65
C VAL A 198 -3.68 19.82 9.45
N PRO A 199 -3.53 20.06 10.76
CA PRO A 199 -4.62 20.55 11.60
C PRO A 199 -5.08 21.96 11.16
N PRO A 200 -6.31 22.38 11.51
CA PRO A 200 -6.87 23.67 11.12
C PRO A 200 -5.95 24.88 11.38
N SER A 201 -5.19 24.86 12.48
CA SER A 201 -4.27 25.94 12.88
C SER A 201 -3.08 26.13 11.94
N GLN A 202 -2.75 25.14 11.11
CA GLN A 202 -1.60 25.17 10.19
C GLN A 202 -2.01 25.38 8.73
N ARG A 203 -3.31 25.55 8.45
CA ARG A 203 -3.81 25.71 7.09
C ARG A 203 -3.52 27.11 6.56
N PRO A 204 -3.05 27.24 5.30
CA PRO A 204 -2.95 28.55 4.68
C PRO A 204 -4.35 29.14 4.50
N ARG A 205 -4.45 30.47 4.61
CA ARG A 205 -5.71 31.18 4.32
C ARG A 205 -6.10 30.93 2.86
N ALA A 206 -7.37 30.59 2.64
CA ALA A 206 -7.93 30.49 1.30
C ALA A 206 -7.97 31.89 0.67
N THR A 207 -7.61 31.96 -0.60
CA THR A 207 -7.81 33.10 -1.49
C THR A 207 -9.13 32.89 -2.25
N GLU A 208 -9.80 34.00 -2.58
CA GLU A 208 -11.03 33.98 -3.39
C GLU A 208 -10.82 33.33 -4.77
#